data_AF-A0A8H9J997-F1
#
_entry.id   AF-A0A8H9J997-F1
#
_cell.length_a   1.000
_cell.length_b   1.000
_cell.length_c   1.000
_cell.angle_alpha   90.00
_cell.angle_beta   90.00
_cell.angle_gamma   90.00
#
_symmetry.space_group_name_H-M   'P 1'
#
loop_
_entity.id
_entity.type
_entity.pdbx_description
1 polymer ?
#
loop_
_entity_poly.entity_id
_entity_poly.type
_entity_poly.pdbx_seq_one_letter_code
_entity_poly.pdbx_strand_id
1 'polypeptide(L)'
;MKILTTHIGLIAAVLAMAGCAAFAGEDTAATLSAHNVTSAAELTTLSDTMTAEASKLVDDVSALATEAAEGAGVNAQLVATLMQIVTPTPALEGSTFDPSALTGPVEVGQRLYVSTGATTMVDSATGCVIEPRARFGPGEPRLYGTWIAYNLRAGTVFRTQWYRDDELVFTDAWTAPRDGEQLCIWFYVTPQDVEFLPGRWQIRLFADEINAATPIEFLIEGDTMEG
;
A
#
# COMPACT_ATOMS: atom_id res chain seq x y z
N MET A 1 -60.73 54.82 62.98
CA MET A 1 -59.54 55.15 62.17
C MET A 1 -58.25 54.57 62.79
N LYS A 2 -58.24 53.27 63.13
CA LYS A 2 -57.09 52.56 63.74
C LYS A 2 -56.83 51.16 63.13
N ILE A 3 -57.72 50.70 62.25
CA ILE A 3 -57.68 49.36 61.62
C ILE A 3 -56.98 49.43 60.25
N LEU A 4 -57.03 50.59 59.57
CA LEU A 4 -56.46 50.75 58.22
C LEU A 4 -54.93 50.84 58.23
N THR A 5 -54.32 51.35 59.30
CA THR A 5 -52.85 51.50 59.43
C THR A 5 -52.14 50.19 59.80
N THR A 6 -52.82 49.26 60.47
CA THR A 6 -52.24 47.97 60.88
C THR A 6 -52.15 46.99 59.71
N HIS A 7 -53.07 47.05 58.75
CA HIS A 7 -53.06 46.18 57.57
C HIS A 7 -52.05 46.62 56.51
N ILE A 8 -51.75 47.92 56.40
CA ILE A 8 -50.73 48.44 55.49
C ILE A 8 -49.32 48.06 55.97
N GLY A 9 -49.08 48.05 57.29
CA GLY A 9 -47.80 47.62 57.86
C GLY A 9 -47.52 46.12 57.68
N LEU A 10 -48.55 45.28 57.77
CA LEU A 10 -48.40 43.83 57.60
C LEU A 10 -48.16 43.43 56.13
N ILE A 11 -48.80 44.12 55.19
CA ILE A 11 -48.62 43.88 53.75
C ILE A 11 -47.21 44.32 53.30
N ALA A 12 -46.70 45.45 53.81
CA ALA A 12 -45.34 45.90 53.50
C ALA A 12 -44.25 44.94 54.03
N ALA A 13 -44.45 44.32 55.20
CA ALA A 13 -43.51 43.37 55.78
C ALA A 13 -43.49 42.01 55.04
N VAL A 14 -44.62 41.54 54.54
CA VAL A 14 -44.72 40.28 53.76
C VAL A 14 -44.11 40.45 52.36
N LEU A 15 -44.28 41.62 51.73
CA LEU A 15 -43.65 41.93 50.44
C LEU A 15 -42.12 42.11 50.55
N ALA A 16 -41.60 42.59 51.68
CA ALA A 16 -40.15 42.73 51.89
C ALA A 16 -39.44 41.38 52.10
N MET A 17 -40.12 40.38 52.68
CA MET A 17 -39.54 39.04 52.87
C MET A 17 -39.65 38.15 51.61
N ALA A 18 -40.63 38.40 50.73
CA ALA A 18 -40.74 37.69 49.44
C ALA A 18 -39.70 38.15 48.39
N GLY A 19 -39.11 39.34 48.55
CA GLY A 19 -38.09 39.88 47.64
C GLY A 19 -36.71 39.21 47.74
N CYS A 20 -36.38 38.53 48.84
CA CYS A 20 -35.07 37.86 49.00
C CYS A 20 -34.99 36.50 48.29
N ALA A 21 -36.12 35.82 48.02
CA ALA A 21 -36.12 34.54 47.31
C ALA A 21 -36.04 34.70 45.78
N ALA A 22 -36.30 35.90 45.25
CA ALA A 22 -36.23 36.19 43.82
C ALA A 22 -34.82 36.58 43.33
N PHE A 23 -33.86 36.82 44.25
CA PHE A 23 -32.45 37.08 43.92
C PHE A 23 -31.54 35.87 44.16
N ALA A 24 -32.07 34.74 44.63
CA ALA A 24 -31.45 33.44 44.41
C ALA A 24 -31.71 33.04 42.95
N GLY A 25 -31.11 33.80 42.02
CA GLY A 25 -31.07 33.40 40.63
C GLY A 25 -30.47 32.00 40.56
N GLU A 26 -31.01 31.15 39.68
CA GLU A 26 -30.32 29.92 39.28
C GLU A 26 -28.84 30.24 39.17
N ASP A 27 -28.01 29.50 39.92
CA ASP A 27 -26.60 29.77 40.09
C ASP A 27 -25.89 29.48 38.77
N THR A 28 -26.11 30.35 37.78
CA THR A 28 -25.67 30.25 36.39
C THR A 28 -24.15 30.24 36.32
N ALA A 29 -23.48 30.86 37.30
CA ALA A 29 -22.03 30.79 37.49
C ALA A 29 -21.59 29.39 37.95
N ALA A 30 -22.27 28.79 38.93
CA ALA A 30 -22.00 27.40 39.34
C ALA A 30 -22.27 26.41 38.20
N THR A 31 -23.40 26.55 37.50
CA THR A 31 -23.78 25.71 36.35
C THR A 31 -22.79 25.87 35.19
N LEU A 32 -22.36 27.10 34.85
CA LEU A 32 -21.37 27.33 33.79
C LEU A 32 -19.99 26.78 34.14
N SER A 33 -19.55 26.90 35.40
CA SER A 33 -18.29 26.30 35.86
C SER A 33 -18.33 24.76 35.82
N ALA A 34 -19.46 24.15 36.17
CA ALA A 34 -19.68 22.72 36.09
C ALA A 34 -19.73 22.22 34.63
N HIS A 35 -20.34 22.98 33.72
CA HIS A 35 -20.31 22.68 32.29
C HIS A 35 -18.89 22.78 31.70
N ASN A 36 -18.09 23.79 32.07
CA ASN A 36 -16.72 23.91 31.59
C ASN A 36 -15.81 22.78 32.10
N VAL A 37 -15.95 22.36 33.35
CA VAL A 37 -15.20 21.22 33.91
C VAL A 37 -15.62 19.91 33.24
N THR A 38 -16.92 19.73 32.98
CA THR A 38 -17.43 18.56 32.25
C THR A 38 -16.94 18.54 30.81
N SER A 39 -17.00 19.65 30.07
CA SER A 39 -16.50 19.72 28.68
C SER A 39 -14.98 19.55 28.57
N ALA A 40 -14.21 20.01 29.57
CA ALA A 40 -12.77 19.73 29.62
C ALA A 40 -12.48 18.24 29.85
N ALA A 41 -13.24 17.58 30.72
CA ALA A 41 -13.12 16.13 30.96
C ALA A 41 -13.58 15.29 29.75
N GLU A 42 -14.58 15.75 29.01
CA GLU A 42 -15.01 15.14 27.75
C GLU A 42 -13.91 15.22 26.68
N LEU A 43 -13.24 16.37 26.55
CA LEU A 43 -12.13 16.54 25.61
C LEU A 43 -10.91 15.67 25.94
N THR A 44 -10.56 15.51 27.22
CA THR A 44 -9.47 14.61 27.63
C THR A 44 -9.84 13.16 27.37
N THR A 45 -11.08 12.76 27.68
CA THR A 45 -11.58 11.40 27.40
C THR A 45 -11.60 11.11 25.89
N LEU A 46 -11.95 12.10 25.06
CA LEU A 46 -11.94 11.97 23.61
C LEU A 46 -10.51 11.82 23.08
N SER A 47 -9.56 12.61 23.59
CA SER A 47 -8.14 12.51 23.25
C SER A 47 -7.55 11.15 23.63
N ASP A 48 -7.84 10.68 24.85
CA ASP A 48 -7.37 9.38 25.32
C ASP A 48 -7.98 8.24 24.47
N THR A 49 -9.26 8.35 24.11
CA THR A 49 -9.94 7.39 23.22
C THR A 49 -9.31 7.39 21.83
N MET A 50 -9.01 8.55 21.24
CA MET A 50 -8.33 8.62 19.94
C MET A 50 -6.93 8.01 19.97
N THR A 51 -6.18 8.18 21.05
CA THR A 51 -4.86 7.55 21.19
C THR A 51 -4.95 6.03 21.37
N ALA A 52 -5.94 5.54 22.11
CA ALA A 52 -6.18 4.11 22.28
C ALA A 52 -6.64 3.45 20.97
N GLU A 53 -7.49 4.11 20.18
CA GLU A 53 -7.91 3.64 18.86
C GLU A 53 -6.75 3.66 17.85
N ALA A 54 -5.89 4.67 17.88
CA ALA A 54 -4.70 4.74 17.03
C ALA A 54 -3.69 3.61 17.35
N SER A 55 -3.44 3.33 18.63
CA SER A 55 -2.59 2.21 19.05
C SER A 55 -3.17 0.87 18.62
N LYS A 56 -4.49 0.67 18.79
CA LYS A 56 -5.17 -0.56 18.33
C LYS A 56 -5.05 -0.74 16.81
N LEU A 57 -5.18 0.32 16.03
CA LEU A 57 -5.04 0.25 14.58
C LEU A 57 -3.61 -0.14 14.15
N VAL A 58 -2.59 0.36 14.86
CA VAL A 58 -1.19 -0.02 14.61
C VAL A 58 -0.93 -1.49 14.97
N ASP A 59 -1.49 -1.96 16.09
CA ASP A 59 -1.39 -3.34 16.51
C ASP A 59 -2.09 -4.27 15.50
N ASP A 60 -3.30 -3.92 15.05
CA ASP A 60 -4.05 -4.67 14.04
C ASP A 60 -3.27 -4.72 12.71
N VAL A 61 -2.69 -3.59 12.25
CA VAL A 61 -1.87 -3.56 11.03
C VAL A 61 -0.63 -4.45 11.16
N SER A 62 0.02 -4.47 12.33
CA SER A 62 1.19 -5.33 12.57
C SER A 62 0.83 -6.82 12.61
N ALA A 63 -0.36 -7.15 13.13
CA ALA A 63 -0.90 -8.51 13.13
C ALA A 63 -1.24 -8.98 11.70
N LEU A 64 -1.91 -8.13 10.91
CA LEU A 64 -2.20 -8.42 9.49
C LEU A 64 -0.91 -8.53 8.66
N ALA A 65 0.11 -7.72 8.92
CA ALA A 65 1.41 -7.84 8.27
C ALA A 65 2.12 -9.16 8.60
N THR A 66 1.99 -9.63 9.85
CA THR A 66 2.53 -10.91 10.29
C THR A 66 1.79 -12.09 9.66
N GLU A 67 0.45 -12.05 9.61
CA GLU A 67 -0.37 -13.07 8.95
C GLU A 67 -0.11 -13.15 7.44
N ALA A 68 0.10 -11.99 6.78
CA ALA A 68 0.49 -11.94 5.37
C ALA A 68 1.89 -12.52 5.12
N ALA A 69 2.84 -12.30 6.04
CA ALA A 69 4.17 -12.89 5.97
C ALA A 69 4.14 -14.42 6.15
N GLU A 70 3.29 -14.91 7.06
CA GLU A 70 3.06 -16.36 7.26
C GLU A 70 2.39 -16.99 6.02
N GLY A 71 1.37 -16.34 5.44
CA GLY A 71 0.71 -16.79 4.21
C GLY A 71 1.65 -16.83 2.99
N ALA A 72 2.53 -15.83 2.85
CA ALA A 72 3.57 -15.82 1.83
C ALA A 72 4.60 -16.96 2.03
N GLY A 73 4.94 -17.27 3.28
CA GLY A 73 5.80 -18.41 3.63
C GLY A 73 5.17 -19.75 3.26
N VAL A 74 3.88 -19.94 3.54
CA VAL A 74 3.13 -21.16 3.17
C VAL A 74 3.02 -21.30 1.64
N ASN A 75 2.74 -20.21 0.91
CA ASN A 75 2.71 -20.23 -0.56
C ASN A 75 4.09 -20.52 -1.16
N ALA A 76 5.16 -19.95 -0.61
CA ALA A 76 6.53 -20.27 -1.03
C ALA A 76 6.87 -21.74 -0.79
N GLN A 77 6.41 -22.32 0.33
CA GLN A 77 6.61 -23.73 0.65
C GLN A 77 5.77 -24.66 -0.22
N LEU A 78 4.54 -24.26 -0.58
CA LEU A 78 3.67 -24.98 -1.51
C LEU A 78 4.24 -24.96 -2.93
N VAL A 79 4.73 -23.79 -3.40
CA VAL A 79 5.40 -23.66 -4.71
C VAL A 79 6.72 -24.43 -4.73
N ALA A 80 7.52 -24.40 -3.66
CA ALA A 80 8.75 -25.19 -3.56
C ALA A 80 8.47 -26.70 -3.56
N THR A 81 7.39 -27.15 -2.94
CA THR A 81 6.95 -28.55 -2.95
C THR A 81 6.45 -28.96 -4.34
N LEU A 82 5.74 -28.07 -5.04
CA LEU A 82 5.30 -28.29 -6.42
C LEU A 82 6.49 -28.34 -7.41
N MET A 83 7.52 -27.51 -7.21
CA MET A 83 8.73 -27.47 -8.04
C MET A 83 9.62 -28.71 -7.87
N GLN A 84 9.53 -29.44 -6.75
CA GLN A 84 10.29 -30.69 -6.55
C GLN A 84 9.69 -31.91 -7.26
N ILE A 85 8.43 -31.83 -7.72
CA ILE A 85 7.72 -32.96 -8.35
C ILE A 85 7.61 -32.80 -9.88
N VAL A 86 7.95 -31.62 -10.45
CA VAL A 86 7.78 -31.36 -11.88
C VAL A 86 9.14 -31.30 -12.60
N THR A 87 9.39 -32.31 -13.43
CA THR A 87 10.46 -32.42 -14.43
C THR A 87 10.40 -31.29 -15.47
N PRO A 88 11.53 -30.97 -16.16
CA PRO A 88 11.69 -29.72 -16.90
C PRO A 88 10.63 -29.55 -17.97
N THR A 89 9.87 -28.45 -17.88
CA THR A 89 8.78 -28.14 -18.80
C THR A 89 9.36 -27.80 -20.17
N PRO A 90 9.05 -28.56 -21.24
CA PRO A 90 9.36 -28.13 -22.60
C PRO A 90 8.61 -26.82 -22.89
N ALA A 91 9.26 -25.92 -23.63
CA ALA A 91 8.70 -24.64 -24.05
C ALA A 91 7.33 -24.85 -24.73
N LEU A 92 6.30 -24.20 -24.18
CA LEU A 92 4.97 -24.16 -24.79
C LEU A 92 4.99 -23.10 -25.90
N GLU A 93 5.28 -23.51 -27.12
CA GLU A 93 4.85 -22.78 -28.31
C GLU A 93 3.31 -22.78 -28.33
N GLY A 94 2.70 -21.61 -28.14
CA GLY A 94 1.26 -21.40 -28.39
C GLY A 94 0.34 -21.22 -27.19
N SER A 95 0.81 -20.79 -26.01
CA SER A 95 -0.11 -20.39 -24.93
C SER A 95 -0.66 -18.98 -25.15
N THR A 96 -1.92 -18.88 -25.57
CA THR A 96 -2.71 -17.66 -25.35
C THR A 96 -2.94 -17.52 -23.85
N PHE A 97 -2.32 -16.51 -23.23
CA PHE A 97 -2.66 -16.09 -21.87
C PHE A 97 -4.15 -15.77 -21.81
N ASP A 98 -4.92 -16.59 -21.08
CA ASP A 98 -6.32 -16.34 -20.77
C ASP A 98 -6.41 -15.60 -19.42
N PRO A 99 -6.66 -14.28 -19.40
CA PRO A 99 -6.80 -13.52 -18.15
C PRO A 99 -7.97 -14.02 -17.28
N SER A 100 -8.88 -14.83 -17.81
CA SER A 100 -9.99 -15.45 -17.08
C SER A 100 -9.53 -16.56 -16.12
N ALA A 101 -8.30 -17.06 -16.26
CA ALA A 101 -7.71 -18.06 -15.37
C ALA A 101 -7.30 -17.51 -13.99
N LEU A 102 -7.33 -16.18 -13.80
CA LEU A 102 -7.18 -15.53 -12.50
C LEU A 102 -8.50 -15.66 -11.69
N THR A 103 -8.82 -16.87 -11.22
CA THR A 103 -10.05 -17.16 -10.45
C THR A 103 -9.91 -16.91 -8.94
N GLY A 104 -9.04 -15.96 -8.55
CA GLY A 104 -9.04 -15.36 -7.21
C GLY A 104 -9.67 -13.97 -7.27
N PRO A 105 -10.47 -13.55 -6.28
CA PRO A 105 -10.93 -12.16 -6.24
C PRO A 105 -9.71 -11.25 -6.09
N VAL A 106 -9.34 -10.56 -7.17
CA VAL A 106 -8.54 -9.35 -7.05
C VAL A 106 -9.46 -8.36 -6.33
N GLU A 107 -9.29 -8.22 -5.02
CA GLU A 107 -10.03 -7.21 -4.26
C GLU A 107 -9.81 -5.84 -4.92
N VAL A 108 -10.91 -5.20 -5.30
CA VAL A 108 -10.92 -3.86 -5.88
C VAL A 108 -10.15 -2.92 -4.94
N GLY A 109 -8.97 -2.47 -5.36
CA GLY A 109 -8.10 -1.57 -4.60
C GLY A 109 -6.76 -2.16 -4.13
N GLN A 110 -6.52 -3.47 -4.28
CA GLN A 110 -5.19 -4.05 -4.04
C GLN A 110 -4.25 -3.81 -5.23
N ARG A 111 -2.98 -3.51 -4.94
CA ARG A 111 -1.91 -3.32 -5.93
C ARG A 111 -1.48 -4.67 -6.48
N LEU A 112 -1.45 -4.82 -7.80
CA LEU A 112 -1.03 -6.07 -8.47
C LEU A 112 -0.02 -5.75 -9.57
N TYR A 113 1.06 -6.54 -9.63
CA TYR A 113 2.11 -6.39 -10.63
C TYR A 113 2.32 -7.73 -11.34
N VAL A 114 2.15 -7.73 -12.66
CA VAL A 114 2.21 -8.95 -13.49
C VAL A 114 3.42 -8.85 -14.42
N SER A 115 4.35 -9.79 -14.30
CA SER A 115 5.52 -9.88 -15.18
C SER A 115 5.11 -10.25 -16.60
N THR A 116 5.59 -9.47 -17.58
CA THR A 116 5.29 -9.69 -19.00
C THR A 116 6.49 -10.17 -19.81
N GLY A 117 7.67 -10.26 -19.18
CA GLY A 117 8.87 -10.87 -19.75
C GLY A 117 9.96 -9.88 -20.11
N ALA A 118 11.05 -10.40 -20.68
CA ALA A 118 12.16 -9.61 -21.17
C ALA A 118 11.98 -9.30 -22.67
N THR A 119 12.47 -8.15 -23.12
CA THR A 119 12.42 -7.76 -24.55
C THR A 119 13.56 -6.79 -24.89
N THR A 120 13.78 -6.54 -26.17
CA THR A 120 14.65 -5.47 -26.68
C THR A 120 13.89 -4.20 -27.04
N MET A 121 12.56 -4.22 -26.98
CA MET A 121 11.73 -3.07 -27.36
C MET A 121 10.41 -3.03 -26.60
N VAL A 122 10.00 -1.83 -26.22
CA VAL A 122 8.67 -1.52 -25.72
C VAL A 122 7.97 -0.58 -26.68
N ASP A 123 6.64 -0.61 -26.69
CA ASP A 123 5.82 0.30 -27.48
C ASP A 123 6.06 1.75 -27.03
N SER A 124 6.42 2.63 -27.98
CA SER A 124 6.79 4.00 -27.65
C SER A 124 5.63 4.87 -27.14
N ALA A 125 4.39 4.51 -27.47
CA ALA A 125 3.21 5.28 -27.08
C ALA A 125 2.66 4.85 -25.71
N THR A 126 2.70 3.55 -25.42
CA THR A 126 2.08 2.94 -24.24
C THR A 126 3.09 2.44 -23.20
N GLY A 127 4.35 2.25 -23.59
CA GLY A 127 5.39 1.64 -22.76
C GLY A 127 5.21 0.13 -22.55
N CYS A 128 4.27 -0.52 -23.25
CA CYS A 128 3.99 -1.94 -23.07
C CYS A 128 4.99 -2.82 -23.83
N VAL A 129 5.15 -4.05 -23.34
CA VAL A 129 6.04 -5.03 -23.97
C VAL A 129 5.65 -5.29 -25.42
N ILE A 130 6.65 -5.37 -26.30
CA ILE A 130 6.51 -5.90 -27.65
C ILE A 130 7.38 -7.15 -27.73
N GLU A 131 6.81 -8.25 -28.24
CA GLU A 131 7.53 -9.50 -28.54
C GLU A 131 8.47 -9.96 -27.41
N PRO A 132 7.94 -10.35 -26.23
CA PRO A 132 8.79 -10.85 -25.16
C PRO A 132 9.53 -12.12 -25.60
N ARG A 133 10.81 -12.22 -25.24
CA ARG A 133 11.70 -13.34 -25.58
C ARG A 133 12.38 -13.85 -24.32
N ALA A 134 12.71 -15.15 -24.33
CA ALA A 134 13.47 -15.80 -23.24
C ALA A 134 14.95 -16.03 -23.59
N ARG A 135 15.38 -15.64 -24.79
CA ARG A 135 16.74 -15.85 -25.32
C ARG A 135 17.21 -14.61 -26.05
N PHE A 136 18.45 -14.21 -25.78
CA PHE A 136 19.09 -13.01 -26.30
C PHE A 136 20.55 -13.28 -26.65
N GLY A 137 21.12 -12.47 -27.54
CA GLY A 137 22.55 -12.48 -27.82
C GLY A 137 23.33 -11.50 -26.94
N PRO A 138 24.65 -11.65 -26.80
CA PRO A 138 25.49 -10.72 -26.05
C PRO A 138 25.61 -9.36 -26.76
N GLY A 139 25.35 -9.31 -28.07
CA GLY A 139 25.37 -8.09 -28.88
C GLY A 139 24.11 -7.22 -28.80
N GLU A 140 23.14 -7.55 -27.94
CA GLU A 140 21.92 -6.76 -27.81
C GLU A 140 22.27 -5.35 -27.26
N PRO A 141 21.76 -4.26 -27.88
CA PRO A 141 22.11 -2.91 -27.45
C PRO A 141 21.42 -2.51 -26.14
N ARG A 142 20.31 -3.19 -25.80
CA ARG A 142 19.47 -2.88 -24.65
C ARG A 142 18.52 -4.04 -24.35
N LEU A 143 18.33 -4.34 -23.07
CA LEU A 143 17.35 -5.30 -22.59
C LEU A 143 16.40 -4.65 -21.59
N TYR A 144 15.12 -4.94 -21.71
CA TYR A 144 14.06 -4.46 -20.83
C TYR A 144 13.50 -5.61 -20.01
N GLY A 145 13.25 -5.38 -18.72
CA GLY A 145 12.28 -6.14 -17.92
C GLY A 145 10.96 -5.39 -17.92
N THR A 146 9.84 -6.08 -18.13
CA THR A 146 8.53 -5.45 -18.32
C THR A 146 7.45 -6.05 -17.42
N TRP A 147 6.54 -5.20 -16.95
CA TRP A 147 5.40 -5.58 -16.13
C TRP A 147 4.16 -4.74 -16.45
N ILE A 148 3.00 -5.27 -16.11
CA ILE A 148 1.74 -4.51 -16.02
C ILE A 148 1.44 -4.27 -14.54
N ALA A 149 1.27 -3.00 -14.17
CA ALA A 149 0.87 -2.56 -12.83
C ALA A 149 -0.61 -2.19 -12.81
N TYR A 150 -1.37 -2.78 -11.90
CA TYR A 150 -2.77 -2.46 -11.64
C TYR A 150 -2.92 -1.71 -10.31
N ASN A 151 -3.82 -0.73 -10.27
CA ASN A 151 -4.08 0.13 -9.11
C ASN A 151 -2.81 0.81 -8.56
N LEU A 152 -1.93 1.28 -9.46
CA LEU A 152 -0.71 1.98 -9.10
C LEU A 152 -1.01 3.26 -8.33
N ARG A 153 -0.24 3.51 -7.26
CA ARG A 153 -0.29 4.75 -6.49
C ARG A 153 0.98 5.57 -6.70
N ALA A 154 0.81 6.88 -6.82
CA ALA A 154 1.91 7.84 -6.79
C ALA A 154 2.74 7.67 -5.52
N GLY A 155 4.05 7.80 -5.63
CA GLY A 155 4.98 7.59 -4.52
C GLY A 155 5.38 6.12 -4.29
N THR A 156 4.76 5.15 -4.98
CA THR A 156 5.24 3.75 -4.93
C THR A 156 6.70 3.71 -5.41
N VAL A 157 7.59 3.16 -4.60
CA VAL A 157 9.02 3.05 -4.94
C VAL A 157 9.27 1.69 -5.56
N PHE A 158 9.57 1.68 -6.85
CA PHE A 158 10.00 0.49 -7.55
C PHE A 158 11.51 0.34 -7.53
N ARG A 159 11.97 -0.90 -7.41
CA ARG A 159 13.37 -1.26 -7.52
C ARG A 159 13.49 -2.54 -8.34
N THR A 160 14.40 -2.56 -9.30
CA THR A 160 14.75 -3.79 -10.01
C THR A 160 16.12 -4.27 -9.59
N GLN A 161 16.26 -5.58 -9.49
CA GLN A 161 17.52 -6.26 -9.25
C GLN A 161 17.75 -7.25 -10.38
N TRP A 162 18.89 -7.10 -11.05
CA TRP A 162 19.29 -7.94 -12.17
C TRP A 162 20.36 -8.91 -11.68
N TYR A 163 20.09 -10.20 -11.88
CA TYR A 163 20.96 -11.29 -11.49
C TYR A 163 21.48 -12.00 -12.72
N ARG A 164 22.73 -12.44 -12.68
CA ARG A 164 23.33 -13.39 -13.61
C ARG A 164 23.89 -14.56 -12.83
N ASP A 165 23.43 -15.77 -13.13
CA ASP A 165 23.81 -17.01 -12.43
C ASP A 165 23.75 -16.85 -10.89
N ASP A 166 22.65 -16.26 -10.42
CA ASP A 166 22.34 -15.94 -9.02
C ASP A 166 23.21 -14.86 -8.35
N GLU A 167 24.14 -14.24 -9.09
CA GLU A 167 24.90 -13.07 -8.66
C GLU A 167 24.17 -11.77 -9.03
N LEU A 168 23.97 -10.88 -8.05
CA LEU A 168 23.42 -9.54 -8.31
C LEU A 168 24.44 -8.71 -9.08
N VAL A 169 24.11 -8.31 -10.31
CA VAL A 169 25.01 -7.56 -11.21
C VAL A 169 24.57 -6.12 -11.43
N PHE A 170 23.29 -5.79 -11.26
CA PHE A 170 22.80 -4.43 -11.42
C PHE A 170 21.53 -4.16 -10.60
N THR A 171 21.31 -2.91 -10.23
CA THR A 171 20.10 -2.46 -9.53
C THR A 171 19.73 -1.07 -10.02
N ASP A 172 18.43 -0.86 -10.21
CA ASP A 172 17.87 0.45 -10.54
C ASP A 172 16.61 0.71 -9.72
N ALA A 173 16.24 1.98 -9.57
CA ALA A 173 15.07 2.40 -8.81
C ALA A 173 14.35 3.57 -9.46
N TRP A 174 13.02 3.53 -9.41
CA TRP A 174 12.15 4.57 -9.92
C TRP A 174 10.95 4.74 -9.01
N THR A 175 10.51 5.99 -8.81
CA THR A 175 9.31 6.29 -8.03
C THR A 175 8.17 6.67 -8.95
N ALA A 176 7.01 6.03 -8.78
CA ALA A 176 5.82 6.33 -9.55
C ALA A 176 5.37 7.79 -9.36
N PRO A 177 5.30 8.62 -10.42
CA PRO A 177 4.98 10.03 -10.29
C PRO A 177 3.47 10.30 -10.19
N ARG A 178 2.63 9.31 -10.51
CA ARG A 178 1.18 9.44 -10.58
C ARG A 178 0.48 8.11 -10.29
N ASP A 179 -0.80 8.21 -9.98
CA ASP A 179 -1.69 7.07 -9.90
C ASP A 179 -2.02 6.52 -11.30
N GLY A 180 -2.47 5.27 -11.36
CA GLY A 180 -3.00 4.68 -12.58
C GLY A 180 -3.71 3.35 -12.34
N GLU A 181 -4.87 3.16 -12.96
CA GLU A 181 -5.65 1.92 -12.84
C GLU A 181 -4.93 0.74 -13.50
N GLN A 182 -4.31 0.96 -14.64
CA GLN A 182 -3.49 -0.01 -15.35
C GLN A 182 -2.40 0.73 -16.14
N LEU A 183 -1.13 0.41 -15.89
CA LEU A 183 0.01 1.01 -16.57
C LEU A 183 1.07 -0.05 -16.86
N CYS A 184 1.69 0.03 -18.04
CA CYS A 184 2.89 -0.74 -18.33
C CYS A 184 4.10 -0.04 -17.69
N ILE A 185 4.90 -0.79 -16.96
CA ILE A 185 6.15 -0.33 -16.36
C ILE A 185 7.31 -1.18 -16.89
N TRP A 186 8.46 -0.54 -17.05
CA TRP A 186 9.65 -1.20 -17.56
C TRP A 186 10.91 -0.56 -16.97
N PHE A 187 11.92 -1.41 -16.84
CA PHE A 187 13.29 -1.01 -16.52
C PHE A 187 14.19 -1.58 -17.60
N TYR A 188 15.30 -0.92 -17.88
CA TYR A 188 16.24 -1.39 -18.89
C TYR A 188 17.67 -1.30 -18.41
N VAL A 189 18.49 -2.12 -19.03
CA VAL A 189 19.95 -2.07 -18.95
C VAL A 189 20.53 -2.01 -20.36
N THR A 190 21.71 -1.44 -20.45
CA THR A 190 22.56 -1.45 -21.64
C THR A 190 23.90 -2.10 -21.30
N PRO A 191 24.72 -2.47 -22.30
CA PRO A 191 26.08 -2.96 -22.07
C PRO A 191 27.00 -1.99 -21.29
N GLN A 192 26.62 -0.71 -21.17
CA GLN A 192 27.35 0.28 -20.36
C GLN A 192 27.01 0.19 -18.86
N ASP A 193 25.81 -0.31 -18.53
CA ASP A 193 25.34 -0.47 -17.16
C ASP A 193 25.82 -1.80 -16.57
N VAL A 194 25.68 -2.87 -17.38
CA VAL A 194 26.14 -4.22 -17.05
C VAL A 194 26.50 -4.95 -18.34
N GLU A 195 27.66 -5.60 -18.36
CA GLU A 195 28.10 -6.37 -19.53
C GLU A 195 27.18 -7.58 -19.76
N PHE A 196 26.68 -7.71 -20.99
CA PHE A 196 25.77 -8.79 -21.41
C PHE A 196 26.54 -10.08 -21.69
N LEU A 197 27.05 -10.68 -20.63
CA LEU A 197 27.72 -11.97 -20.71
C LEU A 197 26.71 -13.13 -20.82
N PRO A 198 27.08 -14.20 -21.54
CA PRO A 198 26.29 -15.43 -21.58
C PRO A 198 26.03 -15.99 -20.19
N GLY A 199 24.85 -16.57 -19.98
CA GLY A 199 24.44 -17.10 -18.68
C GLY A 199 22.94 -17.01 -18.45
N ARG A 200 22.48 -17.51 -17.30
CA ARG A 200 21.07 -17.37 -16.88
C ARG A 200 20.88 -16.04 -16.21
N TRP A 201 19.89 -15.29 -16.66
CA TRP A 201 19.55 -13.98 -16.13
C TRP A 201 18.19 -14.00 -15.47
N GLN A 202 18.08 -13.23 -14.39
CA GLN A 202 16.83 -13.05 -13.66
C GLN A 202 16.64 -11.59 -13.28
N ILE A 203 15.44 -11.06 -13.48
CA ILE A 203 15.04 -9.72 -13.06
C ILE A 203 14.00 -9.84 -11.97
N ARG A 204 14.28 -9.27 -10.79
CA ARG A 204 13.33 -9.19 -9.67
C ARG A 204 12.79 -7.78 -9.55
N LEU A 205 11.48 -7.65 -9.40
CA LEU A 205 10.82 -6.38 -9.15
C LEU A 205 10.41 -6.28 -7.69
N PHE A 206 10.75 -5.16 -7.07
CA PHE A 206 10.28 -4.79 -5.75
C PHE A 206 9.43 -3.53 -5.84
N ALA A 207 8.39 -3.47 -5.02
CA ALA A 207 7.53 -2.30 -4.82
C ALA A 207 7.46 -2.05 -3.31
N ASP A 208 7.86 -0.86 -2.88
CA ASP A 208 7.97 -0.50 -1.46
C ASP A 208 8.76 -1.55 -0.66
N GLU A 209 9.88 -2.01 -1.25
CA GLU A 209 10.81 -3.00 -0.70
C GLU A 209 10.30 -4.46 -0.61
N ILE A 210 9.06 -4.70 -1.03
CA ILE A 210 8.45 -6.03 -1.08
C ILE A 210 8.63 -6.60 -2.48
N ASN A 211 8.96 -7.90 -2.59
CA ASN A 211 8.99 -8.57 -3.88
C ASN A 211 7.57 -8.56 -4.50
N ALA A 212 7.46 -7.87 -5.62
CA ALA A 212 6.19 -7.40 -6.14
C ALA A 212 5.58 -8.32 -7.20
N ALA A 213 6.43 -9.12 -7.88
CA ALA A 213 6.02 -9.95 -9.00
C ALA A 213 6.93 -11.18 -9.14
N THR A 214 6.47 -12.18 -9.90
CA THR A 214 7.31 -13.32 -10.27
C THR A 214 8.55 -12.84 -11.02
N PRO A 215 9.76 -13.36 -10.71
CA PRO A 215 10.95 -12.97 -11.43
C PRO A 215 10.85 -13.24 -12.94
N ILE A 216 11.40 -12.34 -13.75
CA ILE A 216 11.55 -12.55 -15.20
C ILE A 216 12.85 -13.32 -15.42
N GLU A 217 12.78 -14.46 -16.10
CA GLU A 217 13.94 -15.30 -16.40
C GLU A 217 14.21 -15.35 -17.89
N PHE A 218 15.48 -15.26 -18.27
CA PHE A 218 15.93 -15.37 -19.65
C PHE A 218 17.37 -15.88 -19.73
N LEU A 219 17.80 -16.25 -20.93
CA LEU A 219 19.16 -16.69 -21.22
C LEU A 219 19.83 -15.70 -22.17
N ILE A 220 21.07 -15.31 -21.87
CA ILE A 220 21.96 -14.76 -22.88
C ILE A 220 22.80 -15.91 -23.40
N GLU A 221 22.67 -16.18 -24.70
CA GLU A 221 23.41 -17.26 -25.36
C GLU A 221 24.85 -16.82 -25.62
N GLY A 222 25.78 -17.78 -25.64
CA GLY A 222 27.13 -17.52 -26.09
C GLY A 222 27.15 -17.18 -27.58
N ASP A 223 28.12 -16.38 -28.02
CA ASP A 223 28.40 -16.27 -29.45
C ASP A 223 28.76 -17.67 -29.96
N THR A 224 27.83 -18.32 -30.65
CA THR A 224 28.16 -19.45 -31.52
C THR A 224 28.95 -18.86 -32.68
N MET A 225 30.26 -18.71 -32.51
CA MET A 225 31.16 -18.68 -33.65
C MET A 225 31.11 -20.07 -34.28
N GLU A 226 30.13 -20.30 -35.16
CA GLU A 226 30.26 -21.33 -36.18
C GLU A 226 31.47 -20.92 -37.04
N GLY A 227 32.54 -21.71 -36.92
CA GLY A 227 33.72 -21.63 -37.77
C GLY A 227 33.49 -22.20 -39.16
#